data_AF-X1PZC2-F1
#
_entry.id   AF-X1PZC2-F1
#
_cell.length_a   1.000
_cell.length_b   1.000
_cell.length_c   1.000
_cell.angle_alpha   90.00
_cell.angle_beta   90.00
_cell.angle_gamma   90.00
#
_symmetry.space_group_name_H-M   'P 1'
#
loop_
_entity.id
_entity.type
_entity.pdbx_description
1 polymer ?
#
loop_
_entity_poly.entity_id
_entity_poly.type
_entity_poly.pdbx_seq_one_letter_code
_entity_poly.pdbx_strand_id
1 'polypeptide(L)'
;MIKNILFAYNQVSQRERKGLFRECIPIEDVNAIRKALIETNNNILSLDLFTPEQLDEFINKHQPVDLAFILAEGYKDIPHTFYSGHGAAMVRKQLNKCHIPCALSGIESMEICRNKDLTYVKLRRENVLIPDYFVFDTHLRFNKIKLL
;
A
#
# COMPACT_ATOMS: atom_id res chain seq x y z
N MET A 1 16.62 23.48 0.03
CA MET A 1 17.44 22.35 0.54
C MET A 1 16.98 21.10 -0.19
N ILE A 2 17.88 20.37 -0.84
CA ILE A 2 17.56 19.11 -1.52
C ILE A 2 17.09 18.10 -0.47
N LYS A 3 15.96 17.45 -0.70
CA LYS A 3 15.38 16.44 0.22
C LYS A 3 15.67 15.04 -0.28
N ASN A 4 15.88 14.10 0.64
CA ASN A 4 16.00 12.67 0.35
C ASN A 4 14.60 12.04 0.38
N ILE A 5 14.08 11.68 -0.78
CA ILE A 5 12.76 11.07 -0.93
C ILE A 5 12.94 9.57 -1.20
N LEU A 6 12.47 8.74 -0.27
CA LEU A 6 12.37 7.29 -0.49
C LEU A 6 11.20 7.00 -1.43
N PHE A 7 11.48 6.47 -2.61
CA PHE A 7 10.48 5.96 -3.54
C PHE A 7 10.43 4.43 -3.43
N ALA A 8 9.49 3.89 -2.67
CA ALA A 8 9.32 2.45 -2.51
C ALA A 8 8.11 1.93 -3.29
N TYR A 9 8.31 0.83 -4.02
CA TYR A 9 7.33 0.23 -4.92
C TYR A 9 7.49 -1.30 -4.96
N ASN A 10 6.51 -2.02 -5.49
CA ASN A 10 6.69 -3.42 -5.89
C ASN A 10 6.59 -3.49 -7.41
N GLN A 11 7.67 -3.86 -8.10
CA GLN A 11 7.62 -4.06 -9.55
C GLN A 11 7.75 -5.53 -9.94
N VAL A 12 7.07 -5.86 -11.05
CA VAL A 12 7.14 -7.15 -11.74
C VAL A 12 6.99 -6.90 -13.25
N SER A 13 7.42 -7.84 -14.09
CA SER A 13 7.14 -7.75 -15.52
C SER A 13 5.63 -7.89 -15.81
N GLN A 14 5.19 -7.40 -16.97
CA GLN A 14 3.78 -7.52 -17.38
C GLN A 14 3.29 -8.99 -17.42
N ARG A 15 4.19 -9.95 -17.70
CA ARG A 15 3.87 -11.39 -17.72
C ARG A 15 3.66 -11.96 -16.31
N GLU A 16 4.32 -11.39 -15.31
CA GLU A 16 4.26 -11.81 -13.91
C GLU A 16 3.14 -11.13 -13.14
N ARG A 17 2.59 -10.02 -13.66
CA ARG A 17 1.49 -9.25 -13.07
C ARG A 17 0.14 -9.98 -13.10
N LYS A 18 0.05 -11.09 -12.39
CA LYS A 18 -1.12 -11.97 -12.27
C LYS A 18 -1.11 -12.66 -10.91
N GLY A 19 -2.26 -13.22 -10.53
CA GLY A 19 -2.40 -13.91 -9.24
C GLY A 19 -2.05 -12.97 -8.08
N LEU A 20 -1.14 -13.42 -7.21
CA LEU A 20 -0.72 -12.66 -6.03
C LEU A 20 0.00 -11.35 -6.39
N PHE A 21 0.70 -11.28 -7.52
CA PHE A 21 1.45 -10.09 -7.95
C PHE A 21 0.61 -9.13 -8.82
N ARG A 22 -0.70 -9.30 -8.89
CA ARG A 22 -1.58 -8.45 -9.70
C ARG A 22 -1.51 -6.96 -9.31
N GLU A 23 -1.34 -6.69 -8.02
CA GLU A 23 -1.27 -5.35 -7.47
C GLU A 23 0.12 -4.70 -7.67
N CYS A 24 1.13 -5.45 -8.12
CA CYS A 24 2.45 -4.91 -8.45
C CYS A 24 2.38 -4.04 -9.72
N ILE A 25 3.35 -3.14 -9.82
CA ILE A 25 3.42 -2.11 -10.85
C ILE A 25 4.35 -2.58 -11.99
N PRO A 26 3.95 -2.43 -13.26
CA PRO A 26 4.86 -2.65 -14.39
C PRO A 26 6.10 -1.74 -14.31
N ILE A 27 7.24 -2.22 -14.79
CA ILE A 27 8.50 -1.46 -14.76
C ILE A 27 8.41 -0.15 -15.54
N GLU A 28 7.60 -0.12 -16.61
CA GLU A 28 7.37 1.06 -17.45
C GLU A 28 6.73 2.20 -16.63
N ASP A 29 5.73 1.89 -15.81
CA ASP A 29 5.03 2.85 -14.95
C ASP A 29 5.97 3.33 -13.82
N VAL A 30 6.75 2.42 -13.22
CA VAL A 30 7.76 2.79 -12.21
C VAL A 30 8.79 3.76 -12.79
N ASN A 31 9.25 3.52 -14.02
CA ASN A 31 10.22 4.39 -14.68
C ASN A 31 9.64 5.78 -14.97
N ALA A 32 8.38 5.85 -15.42
CA ALA A 32 7.68 7.11 -15.65
C ALA A 32 7.56 7.94 -14.37
N ILE A 33 7.15 7.29 -13.26
CA ILE A 33 7.01 7.95 -11.95
C ILE A 33 8.37 8.38 -11.41
N ARG A 34 9.40 7.53 -11.52
CA ARG A 34 10.77 7.89 -11.11
C ARG A 34 11.26 9.13 -11.86
N LYS A 35 11.02 9.21 -13.16
CA LYS A 35 11.40 10.37 -13.97
C LYS A 35 10.70 11.64 -13.46
N ALA A 36 9.39 11.59 -13.22
CA ALA A 36 8.64 12.71 -12.67
C ALA A 36 9.15 13.15 -11.28
N LEU A 37 9.55 12.19 -10.43
CA LEU A 37 10.12 12.50 -9.12
C LEU A 37 11.50 13.16 -9.23
N ILE A 38 12.36 12.74 -10.17
CA ILE A 38 13.68 13.34 -10.40
C ILE A 38 13.56 14.80 -10.84
N GLU A 39 12.52 15.14 -11.63
CA GLU A 39 12.26 16.52 -12.08
C GLU A 39 11.93 17.48 -10.93
N THR A 40 11.68 16.98 -9.71
CA THR A 40 11.46 17.81 -8.51
C THR A 40 12.74 18.38 -7.88
N ASN A 41 13.92 18.10 -8.45
CA ASN A 41 15.24 18.48 -7.91
C ASN A 41 15.51 17.96 -6.49
N ASN A 42 14.90 16.83 -6.12
CA ASN A 42 15.17 16.09 -4.89
C ASN A 42 16.01 14.84 -5.17
N ASN A 43 16.67 14.32 -4.15
CA ASN A 43 17.40 13.05 -4.24
C ASN A 43 16.41 11.89 -4.09
N ILE A 44 16.24 11.08 -5.14
CA ILE A 44 15.26 9.99 -5.17
C ILE A 44 15.94 8.66 -4.86
N LEU A 45 15.67 8.13 -3.67
CA LEU A 45 16.15 6.84 -3.21
C LEU A 45 15.14 5.76 -3.64
N SER A 46 15.38 5.10 -4.77
CA SER A 46 14.45 4.09 -5.31
C SER A 46 14.65 2.71 -4.68
N LEU A 47 13.57 2.07 -4.23
CA LEU A 47 13.60 0.73 -3.64
C LEU A 47 12.46 -0.14 -4.19
N ASP A 48 12.83 -1.20 -4.91
CA ASP A 48 11.91 -2.29 -5.23
C ASP A 48 11.80 -3.23 -4.04
N LEU A 49 10.68 -3.11 -3.32
CA LEU A 49 10.50 -3.65 -1.99
C LEU A 49 10.25 -5.15 -2.04
N PHE A 50 11.14 -5.92 -1.40
CA PHE A 50 11.12 -7.37 -1.40
C PHE A 50 10.86 -7.95 0.00
N THR A 51 11.62 -7.59 1.04
CA THR A 51 11.39 -8.02 2.44
C THR A 51 11.31 -6.84 3.42
N PRO A 52 10.78 -7.04 4.65
CA PRO A 52 10.82 -6.03 5.71
C PRO A 52 12.24 -5.60 6.11
N GLU A 53 13.17 -6.54 6.21
CA GLU A 53 14.56 -6.28 6.63
C GLU A 53 15.28 -5.40 5.60
N GLN A 54 15.02 -5.64 4.30
CA GLN A 54 15.54 -4.82 3.22
C GLN A 54 15.17 -3.34 3.39
N LEU A 55 13.95 -3.05 3.87
CA LEU A 55 13.51 -1.67 4.10
C LEU A 55 14.30 -1.02 5.25
N ASP A 56 14.48 -1.74 6.36
CA ASP A 56 15.25 -1.23 7.50
C ASP A 56 16.71 -0.97 7.11
N GLU A 57 17.36 -1.92 6.44
CA GLU A 57 18.73 -1.79 5.96
C GLU A 57 18.89 -0.59 5.01
N PHE A 58 17.94 -0.44 4.08
CA PHE A 58 17.96 0.65 3.11
C PHE A 58 17.77 2.01 3.79
N ILE A 59 16.82 2.13 4.71
CA ILE A 59 16.61 3.36 5.49
C ILE A 59 17.87 3.71 6.28
N ASN A 60 18.46 2.74 6.99
CA ASN A 60 19.66 2.95 7.81
C ASN A 60 20.86 3.41 6.98
N LYS A 61 21.03 2.86 5.77
CA LYS A 61 22.12 3.22 4.86
C LYS A 61 21.99 4.62 4.27
N HIS A 62 20.76 5.13 4.13
CA HIS A 62 20.46 6.35 3.37
C HIS A 62 19.90 7.49 4.23
N GLN A 63 20.14 7.49 5.54
CA GLN A 63 19.70 8.57 6.43
C GLN A 63 20.39 9.93 6.10
N PRO A 64 19.68 11.06 6.28
CA PRO A 64 18.27 11.16 6.65
C PRO A 64 17.35 10.88 5.45
N VAL A 65 16.17 10.30 5.70
CA VAL A 65 15.07 10.20 4.72
C VAL A 65 14.00 11.20 5.12
N ASP A 66 13.77 12.22 4.29
CA ASP A 66 12.87 13.32 4.63
C ASP A 66 11.40 13.00 4.37
N LEU A 67 11.12 12.15 3.38
CA LEU A 67 9.77 11.77 2.96
C LEU A 67 9.81 10.41 2.28
N ALA A 68 8.76 9.61 2.48
CA ALA A 68 8.55 8.38 1.75
C ALA A 68 7.36 8.50 0.78
N PHE A 69 7.62 8.36 -0.53
CA PHE A 69 6.62 8.21 -1.57
C PHE A 69 6.39 6.72 -1.82
N ILE A 70 5.27 6.19 -1.33
CA ILE A 70 5.01 4.74 -1.26
C ILE A 70 3.93 4.33 -2.27
N LEU A 71 4.33 3.50 -3.23
CA LEU A 71 3.42 2.74 -4.10
C LEU A 71 3.51 1.23 -3.86
N ALA A 72 4.30 0.80 -2.89
CA ALA A 72 4.34 -0.60 -2.49
C ALA A 72 3.05 -1.00 -1.78
N GLU A 73 2.46 -2.11 -2.21
CA GLU A 73 1.26 -2.73 -1.60
C GLU A 73 1.64 -3.75 -0.50
N GLY A 74 2.94 -3.91 -0.24
CA GLY A 74 3.52 -4.76 0.79
C GLY A 74 4.94 -5.19 0.44
N TYR A 75 5.34 -6.38 0.90
CA TYR A 75 6.63 -7.01 0.58
C TYR A 75 6.42 -8.20 -0.38
N LYS A 76 7.27 -8.32 -1.40
CA LYS A 76 7.15 -9.38 -2.44
C LYS A 76 7.40 -10.78 -1.92
N ASP A 77 8.08 -10.94 -0.80
CA ASP A 77 8.25 -12.21 -0.07
C ASP A 77 6.99 -12.64 0.69
N ILE A 78 6.06 -11.70 0.97
CA ILE A 78 4.78 -11.93 1.64
C ILE A 78 3.61 -11.48 0.72
N PRO A 79 3.49 -12.01 -0.51
CA PRO A 79 2.62 -11.43 -1.53
C PRO A 79 1.12 -11.65 -1.28
N HIS A 80 0.74 -12.54 -0.35
CA HIS A 80 -0.64 -12.73 0.06
C HIS A 80 -1.24 -11.52 0.81
N THR A 81 -0.39 -10.58 1.26
CA THR A 81 -0.80 -9.38 1.98
C THR A 81 -1.20 -8.22 1.07
N PHE A 82 -0.87 -8.28 -0.24
CA PHE A 82 -1.18 -7.22 -1.20
C PHE A 82 -2.69 -7.01 -1.35
N TYR A 83 -3.43 -8.11 -1.56
CA TYR A 83 -4.85 -8.02 -1.87
C TYR A 83 -5.71 -7.55 -0.68
N SER A 84 -5.30 -7.87 0.54
CA SER A 84 -6.05 -7.51 1.74
C SER A 84 -5.73 -6.09 2.24
N GLY A 85 -4.76 -5.39 1.64
CA GLY A 85 -4.27 -4.09 2.09
C GLY A 85 -3.42 -4.13 3.36
N HIS A 86 -3.25 -5.31 3.98
CA HIS A 86 -2.42 -5.48 5.18
C HIS A 86 -0.94 -5.17 4.87
N GLY A 87 -0.46 -5.53 3.68
CA GLY A 87 0.92 -5.30 3.27
C GLY A 87 1.27 -3.81 3.25
N ALA A 88 0.43 -3.00 2.61
CA ALA A 88 0.61 -1.54 2.58
C ALA A 88 0.59 -0.93 3.99
N ALA A 89 -0.30 -1.41 4.87
CA ALA A 89 -0.33 -1.00 6.26
C ALA A 89 0.95 -1.38 7.02
N MET A 90 1.52 -2.56 6.77
CA MET A 90 2.80 -2.98 7.37
C MET A 90 3.95 -2.05 6.96
N VAL A 91 4.07 -1.71 5.68
CA VAL A 91 5.09 -0.78 5.16
C VAL A 91 5.00 0.57 5.87
N ARG A 92 3.79 1.14 5.95
CA ARG A 92 3.57 2.43 6.63
C ARG A 92 3.85 2.36 8.13
N LYS A 93 3.49 1.25 8.80
CA LYS A 93 3.83 1.04 10.22
C LYS A 93 5.34 1.02 10.44
N GLN A 94 6.10 0.39 9.54
CA GLN A 94 7.56 0.36 9.62
C GLN A 94 8.16 1.76 9.44
N LEU A 95 7.72 2.50 8.42
CA LEU A 95 8.16 3.89 8.20
C LEU A 95 7.83 4.83 9.36
N ASN A 96 6.65 4.65 9.97
CA ASN A 96 6.26 5.41 11.16
C ASN A 96 7.19 5.13 12.36
N LYS A 97 7.66 3.88 12.55
CA LYS A 97 8.64 3.56 13.62
C LYS A 97 9.96 4.31 13.41
N CYS A 98 10.34 4.53 12.15
CA CYS A 98 11.50 5.31 11.77
C CYS A 98 11.25 6.83 11.78
N HIS A 99 10.05 7.29 12.15
CA HIS A 99 9.61 8.69 12.10
C HIS A 99 9.70 9.32 10.70
N ILE A 100 9.58 8.50 9.65
CA ILE A 100 9.60 8.98 8.26
C ILE A 100 8.17 9.30 7.83
N PRO A 101 7.85 10.54 7.45
CA PRO A 101 6.52 10.88 6.96
C PRO A 101 6.26 10.18 5.62
N CYS A 102 5.06 9.66 5.44
CA CYS A 102 4.64 8.99 4.21
C CYS A 102 3.69 9.90 3.42
N ALA A 103 3.89 9.99 2.11
CA ALA A 103 2.91 10.57 1.20
C ALA A 103 1.66 9.67 1.12
N LEU A 104 0.55 10.26 0.68
CA LEU A 104 -0.76 9.63 0.51
C LEU A 104 -1.47 9.31 1.84
N SER A 105 -2.54 8.53 1.75
CA SER A 105 -3.42 8.15 2.86
C SER A 105 -2.68 7.46 4.01
N GLY A 106 -3.09 7.77 5.24
CA GLY A 106 -2.66 7.05 6.43
C GLY A 106 -3.26 5.64 6.51
N ILE A 107 -2.81 4.86 7.50
CA ILE A 107 -3.22 3.45 7.68
C ILE A 107 -4.75 3.33 7.82
N GLU A 108 -5.37 4.15 8.67
CA GLU A 108 -6.82 4.13 8.90
C GLU A 108 -7.60 4.45 7.62
N SER A 109 -7.22 5.51 6.90
CA SER A 109 -7.88 5.88 5.65
C SER A 109 -7.76 4.79 4.59
N MET A 110 -6.63 4.10 4.51
CA MET A 110 -6.45 2.98 3.59
C MET A 110 -7.37 1.79 3.95
N GLU A 111 -7.47 1.47 5.24
CA GLU A 111 -8.36 0.40 5.72
C GLU A 111 -9.82 0.70 5.37
N ILE A 112 -10.27 1.94 5.64
CA ILE A 112 -11.61 2.40 5.29
C ILE A 112 -11.82 2.27 3.78
N CYS A 113 -10.92 2.80 2.95
CA CYS A 113 -11.07 2.80 1.49
C CYS A 113 -10.99 1.40 0.86
N ARG A 114 -10.30 0.43 1.48
CA ARG A 114 -10.21 -0.95 0.98
C ARG A 114 -11.49 -1.73 1.29
N ASN A 115 -12.11 -1.48 2.43
CA ASN A 115 -13.36 -2.14 2.84
C ASN A 115 -14.57 -1.31 2.44
N LYS A 116 -15.32 -1.75 1.42
CA LYS A 116 -16.50 -1.01 0.92
C LYS A 116 -17.59 -0.82 1.97
N ASP A 117 -17.76 -1.75 2.90
CA ASP A 117 -18.73 -1.58 3.98
C ASP A 117 -18.30 -0.42 4.91
N LEU A 118 -17.04 -0.41 5.35
CA LEU A 118 -16.49 0.69 6.15
C LEU A 118 -16.51 2.03 5.39
N THR A 119 -16.16 2.00 4.10
CA THR A 119 -16.26 3.18 3.22
C THR A 119 -17.68 3.72 3.22
N TYR A 120 -18.69 2.87 2.97
CA TYR A 120 -20.08 3.29 2.88
C TYR A 120 -20.64 3.78 4.21
N VAL A 121 -20.24 3.17 5.33
CA VAL A 121 -20.53 3.68 6.67
C VAL A 121 -19.96 5.08 6.87
N LYS A 122 -18.72 5.34 6.45
CA LYS A 122 -18.08 6.66 6.56
C LYS A 122 -18.75 7.69 5.65
N LEU A 123 -19.01 7.35 4.38
CA LEU A 123 -19.68 8.21 3.42
C LEU A 123 -21.09 8.61 3.87
N ARG A 124 -21.86 7.65 4.43
CA ARG A 124 -23.21 7.91 4.95
C ARG A 124 -23.18 8.92 6.12
N ARG A 125 -22.19 8.84 7.01
CA ARG A 125 -22.02 9.81 8.13
C ARG A 125 -21.79 11.23 7.63
N GLU A 126 -21.14 11.37 6.47
CA GLU A 126 -20.86 12.66 5.82
C GLU A 126 -21.95 13.08 4.81
N ASN A 127 -23.12 12.42 4.82
CA ASN A 127 -24.24 12.67 3.89
C ASN A 127 -23.88 12.53 2.40
N VAL A 128 -22.89 11.69 2.07
CA VAL A 128 -22.57 11.33 0.69
C VAL A 128 -23.44 10.16 0.25
N LEU A 129 -24.05 10.28 -0.93
CA LEU A 129 -24.89 9.22 -1.52
C LEU A 129 -24.04 7.97 -1.79
N ILE A 130 -24.60 6.81 -1.46
CA ILE A 130 -24.00 5.49 -1.66
C ILE A 130 -25.00 4.57 -2.39
N PRO A 131 -24.52 3.56 -3.14
CA PRO A 131 -25.42 2.56 -3.71
C PRO A 131 -26.06 1.70 -2.61
N ASP A 132 -27.26 1.21 -2.87
CA ASP A 132 -27.85 0.16 -2.05
C ASP A 132 -26.96 -1.09 -2.06
N TYR A 133 -26.69 -1.63 -0.87
CA TYR A 133 -25.82 -2.78 -0.71
C TYR A 133 -26.22 -3.62 0.51
N PHE A 134 -25.71 -4.83 0.56
CA PHE A 134 -25.80 -5.70 1.72
C PHE A 134 -24.49 -6.49 1.86
N VAL A 135 -24.17 -6.91 3.08
CA VAL A 135 -22.93 -7.63 3.39
C VAL A 135 -23.25 -9.09 3.66
N PHE A 136 -22.51 -9.99 2.99
CA PHE A 136 -22.56 -11.41 3.33
C PHE A 136 -21.57 -11.70 4.46
N ASP A 137 -22.08 -12.10 5.62
CA ASP A 137 -21.23 -12.60 6.70
C ASP A 137 -20.95 -14.10 6.52
N THR A 138 -19.70 -14.44 6.22
CA THR A 138 -19.26 -15.83 6.06
C THR A 138 -19.19 -16.60 7.38
N HIS A 139 -19.13 -15.93 8.53
CA HIS A 139 -19.23 -16.58 9.85
C HIS A 139 -20.66 -17.06 10.12
N LEU A 140 -21.67 -16.40 9.54
CA LEU A 140 -23.07 -16.84 9.62
C LEU A 140 -23.41 -17.99 8.65
N ARG A 141 -22.59 -18.23 7.61
CA ARG A 141 -22.79 -19.31 6.64
C ARG A 141 -22.72 -20.71 7.28
N PHE A 142 -21.87 -20.90 8.28
CA PHE A 142 -21.71 -22.21 8.94
C PHE A 142 -22.69 -22.44 10.09
N ASN A 143 -23.37 -21.39 10.57
CA ASN A 143 -24.43 -21.52 11.59
C ASN A 143 -25.80 -21.93 11.00
N LYS A 144 -25.94 -22.00 9.66
CA LYS A 144 -27.18 -22.38 8.98
C LYS A 144 -27.19 -23.79 8.36
N ILE A 145 -26.26 -24.67 8.76
CA ILE A 145 -26.40 -26.14 8.54
C ILE A 145 -26.80 -26.80 9.86
N LYS A 146 -27.88 -26.31 10.45
CA LYS A 146 -28.72 -26.99 11.45
C LYS A 146 -30.10 -26.36 11.35
N LEU A 147 -30.82 -26.66 10.27
CA LEU A 147 -32.28 -26.54 10.15
C LEU A 147 -32.68 -26.95 8.73
N LEU A 148 -32.76 -28.27 8.53
CA LEU A 148 -33.93 -29.02 8.05
C LEU A 148 -33.53 -30.50 7.92
#